data_AF-A0A495YW56-F1
#
_entry.id   AF-A0A495YW56-F1
#
_cell.length_a   1.000
_cell.length_b   1.000
_cell.length_c   1.000
_cell.angle_alpha   90.00
_cell.angle_beta   90.00
_cell.angle_gamma   90.00
#
_symmetry.space_group_name_H-M   'P 1'
#
loop_
_entity.id
_entity.type
_entity.pdbx_description
1 polymer ?
#
loop_
_entity_poly.entity_id
_entity_poly.type
_entity_poly.pdbx_seq_one_letter_code
_entity_poly.pdbx_strand_id
1 'polypeptide(L)'
;MIELPQYDCVRIDGEITVDGALTDAAWKSADVVELLTTDTGEKPRQPTEVRLLWNSEYLYVGFLCYDQDIWGTIRERDGNIYDEEVVEVFLDPDCDLRTYIELEVSPINTLFDAFVVNGKSHGQEMYVLRDWDSETLQHAVSVDGTAKTNSPADRGAISPPDTSWSCEIAVPFKDLLTAPNIPPKAGDVWRMNLYRIDRGKTEAEDEYTAWSPTRKIDYHRPQHFGPLRFVEKQ
;
A
#
# COMPACT_ATOMS: atom_id res chain seq x y z
N MET A 1 3.47 16.87 19.74
CA MET A 1 3.94 15.64 19.06
C MET A 1 2.82 15.19 18.14
N ILE A 2 3.13 14.70 16.95
CA ILE A 2 2.12 14.11 16.06
C ILE A 2 1.75 12.77 16.68
N GLU A 3 0.47 12.56 16.94
CA GLU A 3 -0.05 11.24 17.34
C GLU A 3 -0.23 10.40 16.08
N LEU A 4 0.41 9.23 16.05
CA LEU A 4 0.44 8.33 14.89
C LEU A 4 -0.23 7.01 15.27
N PRO A 5 -1.03 6.41 14.39
CA PRO A 5 -1.52 5.05 14.61
C PRO A 5 -0.36 4.06 14.59
N GLN A 6 -0.53 2.93 15.27
CA GLN A 6 0.40 1.81 15.28
C GLN A 6 -0.32 0.55 14.81
N TYR A 7 0.39 -0.32 14.10
CA TYR A 7 -0.09 -1.63 13.68
C TYR A 7 0.79 -2.74 14.26
N ASP A 8 0.18 -3.75 14.88
CA ASP A 8 0.87 -4.95 15.35
C ASP A 8 0.78 -6.05 14.29
N CYS A 9 1.89 -6.31 13.59
CA CYS A 9 1.98 -7.32 12.56
C CYS A 9 2.23 -8.69 13.16
N VAL A 10 1.20 -9.52 13.14
CA VAL A 10 1.22 -10.86 13.73
C VAL A 10 1.98 -11.83 12.83
N ARG A 11 2.87 -12.62 13.44
CA ARG A 11 3.61 -13.68 12.75
C ARG A 11 2.71 -14.86 12.41
N ILE A 12 2.94 -15.47 11.25
CA ILE A 12 2.33 -16.72 10.83
C ILE A 12 3.40 -17.78 10.53
N ASP A 13 3.05 -19.06 10.72
CA ASP A 13 3.96 -20.19 10.50
C ASP A 13 3.96 -20.72 9.04
N GLY A 14 3.06 -20.20 8.21
CA GLY A 14 2.85 -20.64 6.82
C GLY A 14 3.05 -19.52 5.81
N GLU A 15 2.70 -19.83 4.57
CA GLU A 15 2.67 -18.87 3.46
C GLU A 15 1.23 -18.48 3.15
N ILE A 16 1.07 -17.29 2.57
CA ILE A 16 -0.16 -16.85 1.96
C ILE A 16 0.01 -17.02 0.46
N THR A 17 -0.97 -17.65 -0.19
CA THR A 17 -0.98 -17.73 -1.65
C THR A 17 -1.35 -16.35 -2.18
N VAL A 18 -0.41 -15.66 -2.82
CA VAL A 18 -0.64 -14.33 -3.38
C VAL A 18 -1.43 -14.47 -4.69
N ASP A 19 -2.75 -14.58 -4.57
CA ASP A 19 -3.70 -14.66 -5.67
C ASP A 19 -4.64 -13.45 -5.75
N GLY A 20 -4.53 -12.54 -4.78
CA GLY A 20 -5.27 -11.29 -4.71
C GLY A 20 -6.66 -11.46 -4.10
N ALA A 21 -7.09 -12.65 -3.69
CA ALA A 21 -8.46 -12.93 -3.27
C ALA A 21 -8.70 -12.74 -1.76
N LEU A 22 -7.65 -12.62 -0.94
CA LEU A 22 -7.73 -12.50 0.53
C LEU A 22 -8.52 -13.64 1.20
N THR A 23 -8.56 -14.82 0.58
CA THR A 23 -9.36 -15.96 1.07
C THR A 23 -8.60 -16.88 2.02
N ASP A 24 -7.27 -16.76 2.07
CA ASP A 24 -6.41 -17.57 2.91
C ASP A 24 -6.76 -17.42 4.39
N ALA A 25 -6.81 -18.55 5.11
CA ALA A 25 -7.27 -18.56 6.50
C ALA A 25 -6.36 -17.76 7.45
N ALA A 26 -5.09 -17.56 7.07
CA ALA A 26 -4.12 -16.78 7.82
C ALA A 26 -4.59 -15.33 8.02
N TRP A 27 -5.28 -14.72 7.04
CA TRP A 27 -5.77 -13.34 7.15
C TRP A 27 -6.72 -13.10 8.33
N LYS A 28 -7.33 -14.15 8.89
CA LYS A 28 -8.18 -14.05 10.09
C LYS A 28 -7.43 -13.71 11.37
N SER A 29 -6.10 -13.86 11.39
CA SER A 29 -5.27 -13.44 12.53
C SER A 29 -4.75 -12.00 12.40
N ALA A 30 -4.99 -11.34 11.26
CA ALA A 30 -4.60 -9.94 11.08
C ALA A 30 -5.62 -9.02 11.75
N ASP A 31 -5.13 -7.95 12.38
CA ASP A 31 -5.97 -6.80 12.66
C ASP A 31 -6.40 -6.15 11.33
N VAL A 32 -7.60 -5.58 11.30
CA VAL A 32 -8.09 -4.84 10.15
C VAL A 32 -8.05 -3.36 10.46
N VAL A 33 -7.36 -2.59 9.61
CA VAL A 33 -7.36 -1.12 9.69
C VAL A 33 -8.05 -0.53 8.46
N GLU A 34 -8.67 0.63 8.63
CA GLU A 34 -9.30 1.38 7.53
C GLU A 34 -8.40 2.54 7.09
N LEU A 35 -8.41 2.85 5.80
CA LEU A 35 -7.81 4.08 5.29
C LEU A 35 -8.75 5.27 5.54
N LEU A 36 -8.17 6.43 5.83
CA LEU A 36 -8.87 7.70 6.07
C LEU A 36 -8.44 8.74 5.03
N THR A 37 -9.25 9.76 4.80
CA THR A 37 -8.86 10.87 3.90
C THR A 37 -7.53 11.48 4.36
N THR A 38 -6.63 11.73 3.42
CA THR A 38 -5.23 12.05 3.72
C THR A 38 -5.06 13.40 4.41
N ASP A 39 -5.90 14.37 4.05
CA ASP A 39 -5.87 15.74 4.53
C ASP A 39 -6.67 15.93 5.83
N THR A 40 -7.94 15.47 5.87
CA THR A 40 -8.83 15.67 7.03
C THR A 40 -8.78 14.51 8.03
N GLY A 41 -8.44 13.29 7.61
CA GLY A 41 -8.49 12.08 8.44
C GLY A 41 -9.92 11.61 8.72
N GLU A 42 -10.83 11.88 7.80
CA GLU A 42 -12.25 11.50 7.85
C GLU A 42 -12.49 10.19 7.07
N LYS A 43 -13.72 9.68 7.13
CA LYS A 43 -14.10 8.49 6.38
C LYS A 43 -14.15 8.80 4.87
N PRO A 44 -13.50 7.98 4.02
CA PRO A 44 -13.55 8.16 2.58
C PRO A 44 -14.90 7.75 1.97
N ARG A 45 -15.15 8.17 0.74
CA ARG A 45 -16.27 7.75 -0.11
C ARG A 45 -16.12 6.29 -0.53
N GLN A 46 -14.90 5.85 -0.84
CA GLN A 46 -14.55 4.47 -1.18
C GLN A 46 -13.78 3.83 -0.02
N PRO A 47 -14.46 3.13 0.92
CA PRO A 47 -13.80 2.49 2.04
C PRO A 47 -12.73 1.52 1.57
N THR A 48 -11.62 1.47 2.30
CA THR A 48 -10.51 0.55 2.03
C THR A 48 -10.04 -0.05 3.34
N GLU A 49 -10.05 -1.38 3.41
CA GLU A 49 -9.52 -2.14 4.53
C GLU A 49 -8.12 -2.66 4.21
N VAL A 50 -7.22 -2.66 5.19
CA VAL A 50 -5.87 -3.21 5.03
C VAL A 50 -5.55 -4.18 6.16
N ARG A 51 -4.84 -5.25 5.81
CA ARG A 51 -4.37 -6.31 6.70
C ARG A 51 -2.89 -6.54 6.44
N LEU A 52 -2.13 -6.78 7.50
CA LEU A 52 -0.72 -7.15 7.42
C LEU A 52 -0.41 -8.35 8.31
N LEU A 53 0.41 -9.25 7.79
CA LEU A 53 0.96 -10.42 8.46
C LEU A 53 2.41 -10.61 8.03
N TRP A 54 3.18 -11.40 8.76
CA TRP A 54 4.56 -11.71 8.36
C TRP A 54 4.96 -13.14 8.70
N ASN A 55 5.92 -13.68 7.97
CA ASN A 55 6.55 -14.96 8.29
C ASN A 55 8.08 -14.82 8.29
N SER A 56 8.85 -15.90 8.10
CA SER A 56 10.31 -15.81 8.03
C SER A 56 10.86 -15.23 6.72
N GLU A 57 10.03 -15.05 5.70
CA GLU A 57 10.44 -14.71 4.33
C GLU A 57 9.81 -13.41 3.82
N TYR A 58 8.53 -13.17 4.14
CA TYR A 58 7.76 -12.05 3.62
C TYR A 58 7.04 -11.25 4.69
N LEU A 59 6.91 -9.95 4.43
CA LEU A 59 5.81 -9.14 4.92
C LEU A 59 4.66 -9.21 3.91
N TYR A 60 3.51 -9.68 4.34
CA TYR A 60 2.29 -9.71 3.52
C TYR A 60 1.44 -8.48 3.81
N VAL A 61 0.94 -7.86 2.76
CA VAL A 61 0.00 -6.73 2.81
C VAL A 61 -1.20 -7.08 1.94
N GLY A 62 -2.40 -6.97 2.52
CA GLY A 62 -3.65 -7.25 1.85
C GLY A 62 -4.58 -6.04 1.87
N PHE A 63 -4.97 -5.54 0.70
CA PHE A 63 -5.94 -4.45 0.54
C PHE A 63 -7.28 -5.01 0.07
N LEU A 64 -8.37 -4.54 0.67
CA LEU A 64 -9.73 -4.71 0.15
C LEU A 64 -10.32 -3.32 -0.11
N CYS A 65 -10.47 -2.98 -1.38
CA CYS A 65 -10.92 -1.69 -1.87
C CYS A 65 -12.37 -1.82 -2.32
N TYR A 66 -13.30 -1.22 -1.58
CA TYR A 66 -14.68 -1.10 -2.06
C TYR A 66 -14.70 -0.02 -3.15
N ASP A 67 -15.21 -0.38 -4.32
CA ASP A 67 -15.30 0.51 -5.47
C ASP A 67 -16.39 0.08 -6.45
N GLN A 68 -17.04 1.06 -7.08
CA GLN A 68 -18.11 0.87 -8.06
C GLN A 68 -17.71 1.32 -9.48
N ASP A 69 -16.47 1.79 -9.65
CA ASP A 69 -15.91 2.43 -10.82
C ASP A 69 -14.45 1.98 -11.03
N ILE A 70 -14.19 0.67 -10.96
CA ILE A 70 -12.82 0.12 -10.97
C ILE A 70 -12.19 0.33 -12.35
N TRP A 71 -11.00 0.93 -12.41
CA TRP A 71 -10.34 1.18 -13.69
C TRP A 71 -8.81 1.26 -13.62
N GLY A 72 -8.18 1.06 -14.78
CA GLY A 72 -6.74 1.24 -14.95
C GLY A 72 -6.32 0.88 -16.37
N THR A 73 -5.46 1.70 -16.98
CA THR A 73 -5.03 1.53 -18.38
C THR A 73 -3.53 1.42 -18.56
N ILE A 74 -2.74 1.84 -17.56
CA ILE A 74 -1.28 1.74 -17.58
C ILE A 74 -0.87 0.30 -17.27
N ARG A 75 -0.17 -0.34 -18.22
CA ARG A 75 0.24 -1.76 -18.14
C ARG A 75 1.75 -1.98 -17.99
N GLU A 76 2.51 -0.93 -18.23
CA GLU A 76 3.96 -0.98 -18.15
C GLU A 76 4.36 -1.00 -16.67
N ARG A 77 5.25 -1.93 -16.31
CA ARG A 77 5.91 -1.92 -15.00
C ARG A 77 6.59 -0.56 -14.82
N ASP A 78 6.47 -0.01 -13.62
CA ASP A 78 6.99 1.29 -13.25
C ASP A 78 6.41 2.43 -14.10
N GLY A 79 5.25 2.23 -14.73
CA GLY A 79 4.46 3.32 -15.28
C GLY A 79 3.94 4.24 -14.17
N ASN A 80 3.47 5.43 -14.53
CA ASN A 80 2.92 6.39 -13.57
C ASN A 80 1.50 5.99 -13.12
N ILE A 81 1.36 4.82 -12.49
CA ILE A 81 0.05 4.26 -12.09
C ILE A 81 -0.63 5.12 -11.00
N TYR A 82 0.12 5.91 -10.25
CA TYR A 82 -0.38 6.97 -9.36
C TYR A 82 -1.20 8.07 -10.04
N ASP A 83 -1.15 8.21 -11.38
CA ASP A 83 -2.05 9.09 -12.14
C ASP A 83 -3.43 8.46 -12.40
N GLU A 84 -3.61 7.18 -12.05
CA GLU A 84 -4.84 6.39 -12.13
C GLU A 84 -5.26 5.87 -10.73
N GLU A 85 -5.99 4.75 -10.67
CA GLU A 85 -6.33 4.09 -9.41
C GLU A 85 -5.18 3.19 -8.93
N VAL A 86 -4.81 3.30 -7.65
CA VAL A 86 -3.65 2.57 -7.09
C VAL A 86 -3.76 2.39 -5.58
N VAL A 87 -3.23 1.29 -5.07
CA VAL A 87 -2.86 1.14 -3.64
C VAL A 87 -1.35 1.20 -3.48
N GLU A 88 -0.88 1.78 -2.39
CA GLU A 88 0.55 2.00 -2.16
C GLU A 88 0.99 1.57 -0.76
N VAL A 89 2.21 1.06 -0.66
CA VAL A 89 2.88 0.63 0.56
C VAL A 89 4.23 1.32 0.65
N PHE A 90 4.42 2.12 1.70
CA PHE A 90 5.69 2.80 1.97
C PHE A 90 6.31 2.21 3.22
N LEU A 91 7.57 1.76 3.14
CA LEU A 91 8.27 1.09 4.24
C LEU A 91 9.63 1.75 4.50
N ASP A 92 9.82 2.24 5.72
CA ASP A 92 11.07 2.76 6.28
C ASP A 92 11.53 1.81 7.41
N PRO A 93 12.38 0.82 7.11
CA PRO A 93 12.75 -0.24 8.05
C PRO A 93 13.70 0.19 9.18
N ASP A 94 14.54 1.20 8.98
CA ASP A 94 15.49 1.69 10.00
C ASP A 94 15.00 2.93 10.74
N CYS A 95 13.81 3.42 10.37
CA CYS A 95 13.12 4.55 10.99
C CYS A 95 13.88 5.87 10.84
N ASP A 96 14.70 6.04 9.80
CA ASP A 96 15.51 7.23 9.61
C ASP A 96 14.72 8.43 9.05
N LEU A 97 13.48 8.19 8.60
CA LEU A 97 12.56 9.15 7.99
C LEU A 97 13.12 9.85 6.73
N ARG A 98 14.10 9.23 6.07
CA ARG A 98 14.80 9.75 4.90
C ARG A 98 14.81 8.75 3.77
N THR A 99 14.93 7.46 4.06
CA THR A 99 14.95 6.41 3.05
C THR A 99 13.84 5.40 3.29
N TYR A 100 13.19 5.00 2.20
CA TYR A 100 12.12 4.02 2.25
C TYR A 100 11.93 3.41 0.87
N ILE A 101 11.31 2.23 0.82
CA ILE A 101 10.78 1.70 -0.42
C ILE A 101 9.34 2.16 -0.60
N GLU A 102 8.96 2.34 -1.85
CA GLU A 102 7.64 2.68 -2.35
C GLU A 102 7.20 1.55 -3.27
N LEU A 103 6.06 0.93 -2.97
CA LEU A 103 5.47 -0.15 -3.76
C LEU A 103 4.03 0.25 -4.09
N GLU A 104 3.64 0.13 -5.34
CA GLU A 104 2.32 0.51 -5.82
C GLU A 104 1.74 -0.58 -6.71
N VAL A 105 0.45 -0.88 -6.54
CA VAL A 105 -0.26 -1.85 -7.38
C VAL A 105 -1.60 -1.29 -7.84
N SER A 106 -1.83 -1.29 -9.15
CA SER A 106 -3.10 -0.85 -9.74
C SER A 106 -4.16 -1.96 -9.72
N PRO A 107 -5.46 -1.66 -9.88
CA PRO A 107 -6.53 -2.66 -9.99
C PRO A 107 -6.40 -3.64 -11.14
N ILE A 108 -5.52 -3.37 -12.12
CA ILE A 108 -5.22 -4.27 -13.24
C ILE A 108 -3.90 -5.02 -13.05
N ASN A 109 -3.40 -5.05 -11.81
CA ASN A 109 -2.17 -5.73 -11.38
C ASN A 109 -0.89 -5.21 -12.03
N THR A 110 -0.85 -3.92 -12.39
CA THR A 110 0.39 -3.25 -12.80
C THR A 110 1.16 -2.82 -11.55
N LEU A 111 2.46 -3.10 -11.52
CA LEU A 111 3.34 -2.80 -10.39
C LEU A 111 4.23 -1.61 -10.73
N PHE A 112 4.43 -0.74 -9.75
CA PHE A 112 5.52 0.22 -9.68
C PHE A 112 6.27 -0.01 -8.37
N ASP A 113 7.60 -0.03 -8.42
CA ASP A 113 8.43 0.03 -7.22
C ASP A 113 9.61 1.00 -7.36
N ALA A 114 10.02 1.55 -6.22
CA ALA A 114 11.13 2.47 -6.17
C ALA A 114 11.79 2.51 -4.79
N PHE A 115 13.06 2.88 -4.79
CA PHE A 115 13.74 3.32 -3.57
C PHE A 115 13.75 4.84 -3.49
N VAL A 116 13.22 5.40 -2.40
CA VAL A 116 13.09 6.85 -2.23
C VAL A 116 14.14 7.38 -1.26
N VAL A 117 14.83 8.44 -1.67
CA VAL A 117 15.69 9.26 -0.81
C VAL A 117 15.02 10.63 -0.65
N ASN A 118 14.38 10.85 0.50
CA ASN A 118 13.60 12.04 0.80
C ASN A 118 14.39 13.06 1.65
N GLY A 119 14.92 14.08 0.98
CA GLY A 119 15.62 15.20 1.61
C GLY A 119 14.72 16.35 2.07
N LYS A 120 13.41 16.34 1.77
CA LYS A 120 12.53 17.53 1.90
C LYS A 120 12.49 18.08 3.33
N SER A 121 12.45 17.20 4.33
CA SER A 121 12.45 17.57 5.76
C SER A 121 13.75 18.24 6.22
N HIS A 122 14.80 18.18 5.40
CA HIS A 122 16.13 18.75 5.66
C HIS A 122 16.52 19.82 4.64
N GLY A 123 15.55 20.35 3.87
CA GLY A 123 15.81 21.38 2.86
C GLY A 123 16.56 20.88 1.63
N GLN A 124 16.55 19.57 1.38
CA GLN A 124 17.15 18.92 0.22
C GLN A 124 16.05 18.38 -0.72
N GLU A 125 16.43 18.05 -1.94
CA GLU A 125 15.51 17.44 -2.91
C GLU A 125 15.14 15.99 -2.53
N MET A 126 14.07 15.49 -3.13
CA MET A 126 13.67 14.09 -3.06
C MET A 126 14.06 13.41 -4.37
N TYR A 127 14.66 12.23 -4.27
CA TYR A 127 15.02 11.40 -5.41
C TYR A 127 14.24 10.09 -5.33
N VAL A 128 13.56 9.73 -6.43
CA VAL A 128 12.86 8.46 -6.59
C VAL A 128 13.69 7.61 -7.54
N LEU A 129 14.37 6.59 -7.01
CA LEU A 129 15.24 5.70 -7.75
C LEU A 129 14.41 4.55 -8.34
N ARG A 130 13.81 4.81 -9.51
CA ARG A 130 12.94 3.87 -10.24
C ARG A 130 13.68 2.71 -10.90
N ASP A 131 15.01 2.76 -10.97
CA ASP A 131 15.82 1.65 -11.48
C ASP A 131 16.04 0.55 -10.43
N TRP A 132 15.52 0.74 -9.21
CA TRP A 132 15.52 -0.28 -8.17
C TRP A 132 14.27 -1.13 -8.31
N ASP A 133 14.45 -2.44 -8.54
CA ASP A 133 13.36 -3.41 -8.66
C ASP A 133 13.37 -4.40 -7.49
N SER A 134 12.19 -4.73 -6.95
CA SER A 134 11.98 -5.87 -6.07
C SER A 134 11.85 -7.16 -6.89
N GLU A 135 12.99 -7.78 -7.22
CA GLU A 135 13.11 -8.92 -8.14
C GLU A 135 12.24 -10.15 -7.82
N THR A 136 11.86 -10.33 -6.55
CA THR A 136 11.00 -11.46 -6.14
C THR A 136 9.80 -11.01 -5.33
N LEU A 137 9.33 -9.78 -5.54
CA LEU A 137 8.01 -9.37 -5.08
C LEU A 137 6.97 -10.31 -5.65
N GLN A 138 5.97 -10.66 -4.84
CA GLN A 138 4.75 -11.27 -5.36
C GLN A 138 3.61 -10.28 -5.19
N HIS A 139 2.81 -10.11 -6.23
CA HIS A 139 1.62 -9.29 -6.18
C HIS A 139 0.51 -9.88 -7.07
N ALA A 140 -0.72 -9.80 -6.60
CA ALA A 140 -1.87 -10.25 -7.34
C ALA A 140 -3.10 -9.42 -6.98
N VAL A 141 -4.00 -9.27 -7.95
CA VAL A 141 -5.26 -8.55 -7.79
C VAL A 141 -6.42 -9.44 -8.20
N SER A 142 -7.48 -9.40 -7.40
CA SER A 142 -8.79 -9.96 -7.72
C SER A 142 -9.81 -8.85 -7.81
N VAL A 143 -10.72 -8.92 -8.78
CA VAL A 143 -11.80 -7.94 -9.00
C VAL A 143 -13.14 -8.65 -8.88
N ASP A 144 -13.98 -8.20 -7.95
CA ASP A 144 -15.40 -8.57 -7.90
C ASP A 144 -16.19 -7.57 -8.75
N GLY A 145 -16.24 -7.85 -10.05
CA GLY A 145 -16.70 -6.91 -11.06
C GLY A 145 -15.99 -7.07 -12.41
N THR A 146 -15.80 -5.96 -13.11
CA THR A 146 -15.03 -5.86 -14.36
C THR A 146 -14.30 -4.52 -14.39
N ALA A 147 -12.99 -4.54 -14.11
CA ALA A 147 -12.14 -3.36 -14.25
C ALA A 147 -12.13 -2.85 -15.69
N LYS A 148 -12.31 -1.53 -15.87
CA LYS A 148 -12.25 -0.87 -17.18
C LYS A 148 -10.82 -0.58 -17.56
N THR A 149 -10.40 -1.07 -18.74
CA THR A 149 -8.99 -1.04 -19.11
C THR A 149 -8.68 -0.48 -20.50
N ASN A 150 -9.68 0.07 -21.20
CA ASN A 150 -9.51 0.50 -22.60
C ASN A 150 -9.06 1.95 -22.70
N SER A 151 -9.66 2.85 -21.92
CA SER A 151 -9.34 4.27 -21.93
C SER A 151 -9.59 4.93 -20.57
N PRO A 152 -8.75 5.89 -20.14
CA PRO A 152 -9.07 6.73 -18.99
C PRO A 152 -10.38 7.51 -19.13
N ALA A 153 -10.89 7.67 -20.36
CA ALA A 153 -12.19 8.30 -20.61
C ALA A 153 -13.39 7.44 -20.15
N ASP A 154 -13.17 6.16 -19.86
CA ASP A 154 -14.21 5.23 -19.40
C ASP A 154 -14.47 5.33 -17.89
N ARG A 155 -13.65 6.08 -17.13
CA ARG A 155 -13.81 6.31 -15.69
C ARG A 155 -14.99 7.23 -15.35
N GLY A 156 -15.38 7.26 -14.10
CA GLY A 156 -16.46 8.11 -13.58
C GLY A 156 -17.85 7.59 -13.89
N ALA A 157 -17.98 6.30 -14.22
CA ALA A 157 -19.23 5.68 -14.59
C ALA A 157 -19.38 4.37 -13.82
N ILE A 158 -20.32 4.38 -12.86
CA ILE A 158 -20.71 3.19 -12.09
C ILE A 158 -20.91 2.03 -13.06
N SER A 159 -20.19 0.94 -12.84
CA SER A 159 -20.15 -0.21 -13.74
C SER A 159 -20.65 -1.45 -13.02
N PRO A 160 -21.97 -1.63 -12.81
CA PRO A 160 -22.47 -2.85 -12.21
C PRO A 160 -22.02 -4.06 -13.05
N PRO A 161 -21.46 -5.12 -12.43
CA PRO A 161 -21.62 -5.50 -11.03
C PRO A 161 -20.46 -5.09 -10.09
N ASP A 162 -19.60 -4.12 -10.43
CA ASP A 162 -18.44 -3.74 -9.61
C ASP A 162 -18.82 -3.42 -8.16
N THR A 163 -18.20 -4.17 -7.22
CA THR A 163 -18.37 -3.98 -5.78
C THR A 163 -17.05 -3.67 -5.08
N SER A 164 -15.96 -4.31 -5.54
CA SER A 164 -14.65 -4.23 -4.91
C SER A 164 -13.55 -4.82 -5.78
N TRP A 165 -12.32 -4.47 -5.46
CA TRP A 165 -11.14 -5.22 -5.83
C TRP A 165 -10.24 -5.40 -4.61
N SER A 166 -9.40 -6.42 -4.65
CA SER A 166 -8.45 -6.71 -3.59
C SER A 166 -7.07 -6.95 -4.17
N CYS A 167 -6.06 -6.60 -3.39
CA CYS A 167 -4.65 -6.74 -3.74
C CYS A 167 -3.93 -7.47 -2.61
N GLU A 168 -3.10 -8.44 -2.97
CA GLU A 168 -2.15 -9.07 -2.06
C GLU A 168 -0.73 -8.77 -2.55
N ILE A 169 0.14 -8.38 -1.63
CA ILE A 169 1.55 -8.12 -1.88
C ILE A 169 2.36 -8.92 -0.85
N ALA A 170 3.31 -9.74 -1.30
CA ALA A 170 4.32 -10.35 -0.44
C ALA A 170 5.67 -9.69 -0.69
N VAL A 171 6.10 -8.85 0.24
CA VAL A 171 7.37 -8.12 0.22
C VAL A 171 8.47 -9.01 0.79
N PRO A 172 9.45 -9.46 -0.01
CA PRO A 172 10.50 -10.32 0.48
C PRO A 172 11.46 -9.52 1.38
N PHE A 173 11.75 -10.01 2.58
CA PHE A 173 12.53 -9.25 3.55
C PHE A 173 13.96 -8.90 3.09
N LYS A 174 14.52 -9.68 2.17
CA LYS A 174 15.85 -9.43 1.59
C LYS A 174 15.94 -8.09 0.84
N ASP A 175 14.81 -7.50 0.47
CA ASP A 175 14.78 -6.22 -0.25
C ASP A 175 14.88 -5.02 0.70
N LEU A 176 14.61 -5.24 1.98
CA LEU A 176 14.57 -4.22 3.02
C LEU A 176 15.93 -4.06 3.70
N LEU A 177 16.96 -3.80 2.90
CA LEU A 177 18.38 -3.85 3.28
C LEU A 177 18.79 -2.87 4.41
N THR A 178 18.00 -1.82 4.64
CA THR A 178 18.25 -0.88 5.75
C THR A 178 17.81 -1.46 7.10
N ALA A 179 16.95 -2.48 7.12
CA ALA A 179 16.41 -3.05 8.34
C ALA A 179 17.49 -3.55 9.31
N PRO A 180 17.31 -3.36 10.63
CA PRO A 180 18.26 -3.83 11.62
C PRO A 180 18.34 -5.37 11.71
N ASN A 181 17.25 -6.07 11.34
CA ASN A 181 17.19 -7.53 11.23
C ASN A 181 16.44 -7.93 9.95
N ILE A 182 16.94 -8.95 9.25
CA ILE A 182 16.33 -9.54 8.06
C ILE A 182 16.36 -11.07 8.21
N PRO A 183 15.21 -11.76 8.37
CA PRO A 183 13.88 -11.19 8.62
C PRO A 183 13.81 -10.44 9.95
N PRO A 184 12.75 -9.64 10.18
CA PRO A 184 12.47 -9.00 11.47
C PRO A 184 12.42 -10.02 12.62
N LYS A 185 12.66 -9.53 13.83
CA LYS A 185 12.41 -10.27 15.07
C LYS A 185 11.18 -9.70 15.76
N ALA A 186 10.49 -10.54 16.53
CA ALA A 186 9.43 -10.04 17.39
C ALA A 186 9.96 -8.93 18.31
N GLY A 187 9.25 -7.81 18.35
CA GLY A 187 9.64 -6.58 19.03
C GLY A 187 10.34 -5.55 18.14
N ASP A 188 10.79 -5.91 16.94
CA ASP A 188 11.28 -4.94 15.96
C ASP A 188 10.13 -3.98 15.57
N VAL A 189 10.51 -2.73 15.32
CA VAL A 189 9.58 -1.67 14.91
C VAL A 189 10.15 -0.98 13.69
N TRP A 190 9.33 -0.92 12.64
CA TRP A 190 9.57 -0.13 11.44
C TRP A 190 8.62 1.06 11.37
N ARG A 191 8.82 1.91 10.38
CA ARG A 191 7.87 2.95 9.98
C ARG A 191 7.20 2.54 8.69
N MET A 192 5.87 2.71 8.62
CA MET A 192 5.14 2.48 7.38
C MET A 192 4.02 3.48 7.15
N ASN A 193 3.56 3.56 5.91
CA ASN A 193 2.22 4.03 5.64
C ASN A 193 1.62 3.26 4.45
N LEU A 194 0.30 3.34 4.36
CA LEU A 194 -0.51 2.59 3.39
C LEU A 194 -1.47 3.58 2.77
N TYR A 195 -1.54 3.60 1.45
CA TYR A 195 -2.30 4.60 0.72
C TYR A 195 -3.21 3.99 -0.32
N ARG A 196 -4.18 4.77 -0.74
CA ARG A 196 -4.95 4.53 -1.96
C ARG A 196 -5.30 5.85 -2.61
N ILE A 197 -5.12 5.91 -3.92
CA ILE A 197 -5.68 6.95 -4.78
C ILE A 197 -6.85 6.32 -5.54
N ASP A 198 -8.04 6.86 -5.34
CA ASP A 198 -9.20 6.62 -6.21
C ASP A 198 -9.39 7.85 -7.12
N ARG A 199 -9.44 7.61 -8.43
CA ARG A 199 -9.52 8.68 -9.43
C ARG A 199 -10.91 8.74 -10.02
N GLY A 200 -11.63 9.81 -9.69
CA GLY A 200 -12.99 10.03 -10.17
C GLY A 200 -13.03 10.55 -11.61
N LYS A 201 -14.21 11.02 -12.03
CA LYS A 201 -14.38 11.58 -13.37
C LYS A 201 -13.56 12.85 -13.57
N THR A 202 -13.48 13.65 -12.51
CA THR A 202 -12.79 14.95 -12.47
C THR A 202 -11.82 15.00 -11.30
N GLU A 203 -10.82 15.88 -11.34
CA GLU A 203 -9.86 16.04 -10.24
C GLU A 203 -10.52 16.39 -8.90
N ALA A 204 -11.72 17.02 -8.93
CA ALA A 204 -12.48 17.34 -7.73
C ALA A 204 -13.16 16.11 -7.09
N GLU A 205 -13.23 15.00 -7.83
CA GLU A 205 -13.77 13.71 -7.37
C GLU A 205 -12.67 12.73 -6.95
N ASP A 206 -11.40 13.07 -7.20
CA ASP A 206 -10.25 12.28 -6.76
C ASP A 206 -10.22 12.20 -5.23
N GLU A 207 -9.96 11.00 -4.74
CA GLU A 207 -9.91 10.71 -3.33
C GLU A 207 -8.56 10.11 -2.96
N TYR A 208 -7.89 10.74 -1.99
CA TYR A 208 -6.59 10.34 -1.51
C TYR A 208 -6.75 9.85 -0.08
N THR A 209 -6.46 8.59 0.17
CA THR A 209 -6.59 7.99 1.51
C THR A 209 -5.26 7.45 2.02
N ALA A 210 -5.14 7.39 3.34
CA ALA A 210 -3.95 6.95 4.06
C ALA A 210 -4.36 6.25 5.36
N TRP A 211 -3.59 5.24 5.77
CA TRP A 211 -3.75 4.62 7.08
C TRP A 211 -3.38 5.60 8.19
N SER A 212 -2.26 6.32 8.01
CA SER A 212 -1.85 7.44 8.84
C SER A 212 -1.94 8.75 8.03
N PRO A 213 -3.01 9.56 8.20
CA PRO A 213 -3.20 10.80 7.46
C PRO A 213 -2.01 11.78 7.55
N THR A 214 -1.53 12.23 6.40
CA THR A 214 -0.37 13.14 6.30
C THR A 214 -0.75 14.61 6.50
N ARG A 215 -2.05 14.90 6.63
CA ARG A 215 -2.66 16.23 6.85
C ARG A 215 -2.45 17.21 5.70
N LYS A 216 -2.12 16.68 4.52
CA LYS A 216 -1.94 17.37 3.24
C LYS A 216 -1.95 16.31 2.15
N ILE A 217 -2.51 16.56 0.97
CA ILE A 217 -2.38 15.64 -0.18
C ILE A 217 -0.90 15.63 -0.65
N ASP A 218 -0.10 14.77 -0.02
CA ASP A 218 1.34 14.58 -0.17
C ASP A 218 1.74 13.34 0.64
N TYR A 219 1.97 12.21 -0.03
CA TYR A 219 2.31 10.93 0.60
C TYR A 219 3.78 10.81 1.03
N HIS A 220 4.68 11.59 0.42
CA HIS A 220 6.12 11.60 0.74
C HIS A 220 6.44 12.42 1.99
N ARG A 221 5.73 12.13 3.10
CA ARG A 221 5.84 12.78 4.40
C ARG A 221 6.17 11.75 5.49
N PRO A 222 7.41 11.23 5.53
CA PRO A 222 7.80 10.12 6.39
C PRO A 222 7.59 10.37 7.89
N GLN A 223 7.54 11.62 8.34
CA GLN A 223 7.16 11.96 9.71
C GLN A 223 5.72 11.55 10.10
N HIS A 224 4.89 11.17 9.13
CA HIS A 224 3.55 10.62 9.32
C HIS A 224 3.50 9.09 9.19
N PHE A 225 4.61 8.41 8.91
CA PHE A 225 4.63 6.95 8.87
C PHE A 225 4.42 6.40 10.30
N GLY A 226 3.38 5.60 10.46
CA GLY A 226 3.03 4.98 11.74
C GLY A 226 3.99 3.83 12.08
N PRO A 227 4.14 3.47 13.37
CA PRO A 227 4.94 2.32 13.75
C PRO A 227 4.29 1.01 13.29
N LEU A 228 5.08 0.15 12.64
CA LEU A 228 4.76 -1.24 12.33
C LEU A 228 5.56 -2.12 13.29
N ARG A 229 4.89 -2.76 14.25
CA ARG A 229 5.55 -3.61 15.25
C ARG A 229 5.39 -5.08 14.89
N PHE A 230 6.48 -5.80 14.79
CA PHE A 230 6.46 -7.26 14.54
C PHE A 230 6.19 -8.00 15.85
N VAL A 231 5.15 -8.84 15.89
CA VAL A 231 4.77 -9.60 17.08
C VAL A 231 4.63 -11.09 16.77
N GLU A 232 4.93 -11.95 17.75
CA GLU A 232 4.66 -13.39 17.63
C GLU A 232 3.15 -13.66 17.63
N LYS A 233 2.79 -14.82 17.08
CA LYS A 233 1.44 -15.36 17.24
C LYS A 233 1.17 -15.65 18.72
N GLN A 234 0.04 -15.16 19.22
CA GLN A 234 -0.44 -15.48 20.58
C GLN A 234 -1.00 -16.90 20.68
#